data_AF-A0AA39DA92-F1
#
_entry.id   AF-A0AA39DA92-F1
#
_cell.length_a   1.000
_cell.length_b   1.000
_cell.length_c   1.000
_cell.angle_alpha   90.00
_cell.angle_beta   90.00
_cell.angle_gamma   90.00
#
_symmetry.space_group_name_H-M   'P 1'
#
loop_
_entity.id
_entity.type
_entity.pdbx_description
1 polymer ?
#
loop_
_entity_poly.entity_id
_entity_poly.type
_entity_poly.pdbx_seq_one_letter_code
_entity_poly.pdbx_strand_id
1 'polypeptide(L)'
;MASPFAAISFSFFLFSFLSFAQSSTIGVTYISRLLEIQNRERAPPSVQIAAAYGVLHRLLPSHSSSFEFGIVSKEQCGGDSCFIISNHPSSSGHGAPEILITGVTGVEIMAGLHWYLKYWCGSHISWDKTGGAQLLSVPDSGSFPRVQEAGILIQRPIPWNYYQNAVTSSYTSAWWDWKRWEKEIDWMALQGINLPLAFTGQEAIWQKVFRNFNISHVDLKDFFGGPAFLAWSRMGNLHGWGGPLPQSWLDQQLLLQKKILARMYELGMTPVLPAFSGNVPAALKYIFPSAKITRLGNWFTVGGNPRWCCTYLLDATDPLFIEIGKAFIQQQLKEYGRTGHIYNCDTFDENTPPVDDPEYISSLGAAIFKGMQSGDSNAIWLMQGWLFSYDPFWRPPQMKALLHSVPMGRLVVLDLFAEVKPIWITSEQFYGVPYIWCMLHNFAGNIEMYGILDAVASGPVEARTSENSTMVGVGMSMEGIEQNPVVYDLMSEMAFQHNKVDVKVWIALYSTRRYGKSVPEIQDAWNILYQTVYNCTDGSYVSAPT
;
A
#
# COMPACT_ATOMS: atom_id res chain seq x y z
N MET A 1 46.32 -14.20 -0.61
CA MET A 1 45.24 -15.21 -0.67
C MET A 1 44.10 -14.58 -1.44
N ALA A 2 43.84 -15.08 -2.65
CA ALA A 2 42.93 -14.49 -3.62
C ALA A 2 41.47 -14.75 -3.22
N SER A 3 40.64 -13.71 -3.34
CA SER A 3 39.18 -13.76 -3.12
C SER A 3 38.52 -14.70 -4.16
N PRO A 4 37.57 -15.58 -3.78
CA PRO A 4 36.95 -16.52 -4.70
C PRO A 4 35.75 -15.93 -5.46
N PHE A 5 35.45 -14.63 -5.33
CA PHE A 5 34.44 -13.99 -6.16
C PHE A 5 35.08 -13.41 -7.41
N ALA A 6 35.41 -14.30 -8.35
CA ALA A 6 35.54 -13.90 -9.74
C ALA A 6 34.21 -13.25 -10.14
N ALA A 7 34.26 -11.98 -10.52
CA ALA A 7 33.15 -11.29 -11.15
C ALA A 7 32.69 -12.17 -12.32
N ILE A 8 31.56 -12.85 -12.13
CA ILE A 8 30.89 -13.52 -13.24
C ILE A 8 30.32 -12.37 -14.06
N SER A 9 31.10 -11.95 -15.04
CA SER A 9 30.69 -11.06 -16.11
C SER A 9 29.65 -11.80 -16.95
N PHE A 10 28.40 -11.86 -16.45
CA PHE A 10 27.27 -12.00 -17.34
C PHE A 10 27.15 -10.68 -18.08
N SER A 11 27.73 -10.62 -19.28
CA SER A 11 27.40 -9.63 -20.28
C SER A 11 25.91 -9.78 -20.60
N PHE A 12 25.05 -9.13 -19.81
CA PHE A 12 23.68 -8.88 -20.19
C PHE A 12 23.73 -7.89 -21.36
N PHE A 13 23.76 -8.43 -22.58
CA PHE A 13 23.19 -7.73 -23.71
C PHE A 13 21.68 -7.67 -23.49
N LEU A 14 21.22 -6.76 -22.63
CA LEU A 14 19.89 -6.17 -22.82
C LEU A 14 20.02 -5.30 -24.07
N PHE A 15 19.85 -5.90 -25.24
CA PHE A 15 19.37 -5.15 -26.39
C PHE A 15 17.93 -4.76 -26.06
N SER A 16 17.78 -3.65 -25.33
CA SER A 16 16.54 -2.91 -25.28
C SER A 16 16.32 -2.31 -26.68
N PHE A 17 15.81 -3.11 -27.61
CA PHE A 17 14.97 -2.54 -28.64
C PHE A 17 13.80 -1.89 -27.89
N LEU A 18 13.85 -0.57 -27.80
CA LEU A 18 12.79 0.28 -27.26
C LEU A 18 11.56 0.13 -28.17
N SER A 19 10.84 -0.99 -28.03
CA SER A 19 9.42 -1.01 -28.33
C SER A 19 8.75 -0.30 -27.16
N PHE A 20 8.62 1.03 -27.28
CA PHE A 20 7.75 1.78 -26.40
C PHE A 20 6.32 1.29 -26.68
N ALA A 21 5.85 0.27 -25.96
CA ALA A 21 4.42 0.07 -25.82
C ALA A 21 3.87 1.38 -25.27
N GLN A 22 3.08 2.10 -26.07
CA GLN A 22 2.45 3.36 -25.65
C GLN A 22 1.51 3.03 -24.48
N SER A 23 1.97 3.32 -23.27
CA SER A 23 1.18 3.22 -22.05
C SER A 23 0.03 4.23 -22.13
N SER A 24 -1.19 3.81 -21.82
CA SER A 24 -2.28 4.77 -21.59
C SER A 24 -1.94 5.63 -20.37
N THR A 25 -2.14 6.94 -20.48
CA THR A 25 -1.96 7.92 -19.39
C THR A 25 -3.28 8.54 -18.93
N ILE A 26 -4.41 7.99 -19.39
CA ILE A 26 -5.76 8.52 -19.12
C ILE A 26 -6.02 8.62 -17.62
N GLY A 27 -5.82 7.51 -16.89
CA GLY A 27 -5.98 7.48 -15.43
C GLY A 27 -5.09 8.52 -14.72
N VAL A 28 -3.82 8.59 -15.12
CA VAL A 28 -2.84 9.53 -14.55
C VAL A 28 -3.25 10.98 -14.79
N THR A 29 -3.86 11.28 -15.95
CA THR A 29 -4.39 12.61 -16.27
C THR A 29 -5.51 13.00 -15.30
N TYR A 30 -6.40 12.08 -14.93
CA TYR A 30 -7.48 12.35 -13.97
C TYR A 30 -6.97 12.69 -12.57
N ILE A 31 -5.86 12.09 -12.12
CA ILE A 31 -5.29 12.34 -10.79
C ILE A 31 -4.16 13.40 -10.79
N SER A 32 -3.81 13.96 -11.95
CA SER A 32 -2.69 14.90 -12.13
C SER A 32 -2.66 16.04 -11.11
N ARG A 33 -3.82 16.68 -10.88
CA ARG A 33 -3.96 17.77 -9.89
C ARG A 33 -3.56 17.33 -8.47
N LEU A 34 -3.90 16.10 -8.07
CA LEU A 34 -3.48 15.61 -6.76
C LEU A 34 -1.97 15.35 -6.74
N LEU A 35 -1.42 14.77 -7.81
CA LEU A 35 0.03 14.55 -7.92
C LEU A 35 0.80 15.87 -7.81
N GLU A 36 0.31 16.96 -8.40
CA GLU A 36 0.88 18.31 -8.27
C GLU A 36 0.83 18.82 -6.83
N ILE A 37 -0.31 18.68 -6.14
CA ILE A 37 -0.47 19.03 -4.72
C ILE A 37 0.53 18.25 -3.87
N GLN A 38 0.60 16.93 -4.06
CA GLN A 38 1.53 16.06 -3.36
C GLN A 38 2.98 16.49 -3.61
N ASN A 39 3.36 16.81 -4.85
CA ASN A 39 4.71 17.29 -5.17
C ASN A 39 5.04 18.59 -4.43
N ARG A 40 4.09 19.53 -4.37
CA ARG A 40 4.27 20.82 -3.68
C ARG A 40 4.38 20.66 -2.16
N GLU A 41 3.67 19.69 -1.58
CA GLU A 41 3.57 19.49 -0.12
C GLU A 41 4.53 18.42 0.42
N ARG A 42 5.45 17.93 -0.42
CA ARG A 42 6.54 17.06 -0.01
C ARG A 42 7.45 17.73 1.00
N ALA A 43 8.08 16.91 1.84
CA ALA A 43 9.16 17.36 2.70
C ALA A 43 10.30 18.00 1.87
N PRO A 44 11.01 19.01 2.39
CA PRO A 44 12.16 19.58 1.70
C PRO A 44 13.21 18.52 1.34
N PRO A 45 13.98 18.70 0.25
CA PRO A 45 15.03 17.76 -0.16
C PRO A 45 15.99 17.34 0.97
N SER A 46 16.41 18.28 1.81
CA SER A 46 17.31 18.02 2.94
C SER A 46 16.72 17.07 3.98
N VAL A 47 15.41 17.17 4.24
CA VAL A 47 14.70 16.28 5.17
C VAL A 47 14.62 14.87 4.58
N GLN A 48 14.29 14.75 3.30
CA GLN A 48 14.22 13.47 2.61
C GLN A 48 15.56 12.76 2.53
N ILE A 49 16.63 13.50 2.21
CA ILE A 49 18.00 12.99 2.18
C ILE A 49 18.43 12.54 3.59
N ALA A 50 18.15 13.33 4.62
CA ALA A 50 18.46 12.94 6.01
C ALA A 50 17.71 11.67 6.44
N ALA A 51 16.44 11.54 6.06
CA ALA A 51 15.64 10.34 6.33
C ALA A 51 16.20 9.11 5.60
N ALA A 52 16.58 9.26 4.33
CA ALA A 52 17.27 8.24 3.54
C ALA A 52 18.60 7.79 4.17
N TYR A 53 19.42 8.73 4.65
CA TYR A 53 20.62 8.39 5.43
C TYR A 53 20.28 7.65 6.74
N GLY A 54 19.18 8.01 7.40
CA GLY A 54 18.69 7.28 8.56
C GLY A 54 18.37 5.82 8.27
N VAL A 55 17.72 5.54 7.12
CA VAL A 55 17.45 4.17 6.65
C VAL A 55 18.77 3.45 6.35
N LEU A 56 19.67 4.07 5.59
CA LEU A 56 20.98 3.51 5.26
C LEU A 56 21.78 3.17 6.53
N HIS A 57 21.80 4.06 7.52
CA HIS A 57 22.50 3.83 8.77
C HIS A 57 21.93 2.65 9.57
N ARG A 58 20.61 2.46 9.58
CA ARG A 58 19.98 1.30 10.23
C ARG A 58 20.22 0.00 9.46
N LEU A 59 20.30 0.06 8.13
CA LEU A 59 20.52 -1.11 7.27
C LEU A 59 22.00 -1.54 7.19
N LEU A 60 22.90 -0.58 6.97
CA LEU A 60 24.34 -0.78 6.77
C LEU A 60 25.15 0.27 7.58
N PRO A 61 25.27 0.12 8.91
CA PRO A 61 25.85 1.14 9.78
C PRO A 61 27.29 1.54 9.42
N SER A 62 28.08 0.62 8.85
CA SER A 62 29.49 0.83 8.48
C SER A 62 29.69 1.39 7.07
N HIS A 63 28.62 1.52 6.26
CA HIS A 63 28.73 1.90 4.84
C HIS A 63 28.14 3.27 4.53
N SER A 64 27.72 4.05 5.54
CA SER A 64 27.06 5.34 5.32
C SER A 64 27.91 6.33 4.50
N SER A 65 29.24 6.26 4.60
CA SER A 65 30.17 7.10 3.81
C SER A 65 30.42 6.61 2.38
N SER A 66 30.04 5.38 2.04
CA SER A 66 30.20 4.83 0.69
C SER A 66 29.13 5.32 -0.28
N PHE A 67 28.05 5.93 0.22
CA PHE A 67 26.93 6.41 -0.59
C PHE A 67 26.71 7.91 -0.45
N GLU A 68 26.51 8.57 -1.60
CA GLU A 68 25.98 9.93 -1.66
C GLU A 68 24.53 9.91 -2.18
N PHE A 69 23.65 10.68 -1.52
CA PHE A 69 22.25 10.79 -1.89
C PHE A 69 21.89 12.21 -2.35
N GLY A 70 21.10 12.31 -3.42
CA GLY A 70 20.60 13.58 -3.92
C GLY A 70 19.15 13.53 -4.39
N ILE A 71 18.46 14.66 -4.33
CA ILE A 71 17.12 14.83 -4.90
C ILE A 71 17.24 15.51 -6.25
N VAL A 72 16.59 14.93 -7.28
CA VAL A 72 16.52 15.48 -8.63
C VAL A 72 15.08 15.81 -9.02
N SER A 73 14.92 16.65 -10.03
CA SER A 73 13.61 17.01 -10.55
C SER A 73 13.10 15.97 -11.55
N LYS A 74 11.79 15.93 -11.79
CA LYS A 74 11.20 14.99 -12.78
C LYS A 74 11.69 15.26 -14.20
N GLU A 75 12.05 16.50 -14.53
CA GLU A 75 12.58 16.85 -15.85
C GLU A 75 13.90 16.14 -16.14
N GLN A 76 14.76 15.98 -15.12
CA GLN A 76 16.00 15.20 -15.22
C GLN A 76 15.71 13.70 -15.36
N CYS A 77 14.51 13.26 -14.97
CA CYS A 77 13.98 11.91 -15.11
C CYS A 77 13.09 11.73 -16.35
N GLY A 78 13.11 12.64 -17.33
CA GLY A 78 12.28 12.52 -18.54
C GLY A 78 10.77 12.74 -18.32
N GLY A 79 10.38 13.39 -17.22
CA GLY A 79 9.00 13.76 -16.89
C GLY A 79 8.35 12.90 -15.79
N ASP A 80 8.92 11.73 -15.50
CA ASP A 80 8.37 10.76 -14.54
C ASP A 80 9.17 10.72 -13.23
N SER A 81 8.61 10.07 -12.20
CA SER A 81 9.39 9.75 -10.99
C SER A 81 10.45 8.70 -11.32
N CYS A 82 11.70 8.91 -10.91
CA CYS A 82 12.79 7.99 -11.18
C CYS A 82 13.82 7.94 -10.05
N PHE A 83 14.70 6.96 -10.12
CA PHE A 83 16.01 7.00 -9.48
C PHE A 83 17.13 6.76 -10.50
N ILE A 84 18.31 7.29 -10.18
CA ILE A 84 19.53 7.19 -10.99
C ILE A 84 20.65 6.69 -10.08
N ILE A 85 21.35 5.64 -10.51
CA ILE A 85 22.53 5.09 -9.84
C ILE A 85 23.74 5.35 -10.71
N SER A 86 24.79 5.95 -10.15
CA SER A 86 26.02 6.28 -10.87
C SER A 86 27.25 6.06 -9.98
N ASN A 87 28.41 5.88 -10.61
CA ASN A 87 29.67 5.90 -9.87
C ASN A 87 29.92 7.33 -9.38
N HIS A 88 30.30 7.50 -8.13
CA HIS A 88 30.59 8.81 -7.59
C HIS A 88 31.84 9.41 -8.30
N PRO A 89 31.81 10.69 -8.73
CA PRO A 89 32.91 11.30 -9.48
C PRO A 89 34.26 11.28 -8.75
N SER A 90 34.23 11.28 -7.40
CA SER A 90 35.43 11.25 -6.55
C SER A 90 35.76 9.86 -6.00
N SER A 91 35.22 8.79 -6.58
CA SER A 91 35.38 7.38 -6.15
C SER A 91 36.84 6.88 -6.12
N SER A 92 37.81 7.67 -6.57
CA SER A 92 39.25 7.35 -6.51
C SER A 92 39.96 7.77 -5.22
N GLY A 93 39.28 8.50 -4.31
CA GLY A 93 39.85 8.91 -3.02
C GLY A 93 39.53 7.94 -1.87
N HIS A 94 40.52 7.60 -1.03
CA HIS A 94 40.27 6.82 0.19
C HIS A 94 39.27 7.56 1.11
N GLY A 95 38.16 6.90 1.44
CA GLY A 95 37.11 7.45 2.31
C GLY A 95 36.09 8.35 1.61
N ALA A 96 36.18 8.52 0.28
CA ALA A 96 35.16 9.21 -0.50
C ALA A 96 33.96 8.30 -0.79
N PRO A 97 32.75 8.86 -1.05
CA PRO A 97 31.64 8.08 -1.57
C PRO A 97 32.01 7.39 -2.88
N GLU A 98 31.51 6.16 -3.04
CA GLU A 98 31.76 5.30 -4.20
C GLU A 98 30.59 5.32 -5.17
N ILE A 99 29.36 5.38 -4.63
CA ILE A 99 28.12 5.32 -5.38
C ILE A 99 27.28 6.56 -5.09
N LEU A 100 26.80 7.21 -6.15
CA LEU A 100 25.85 8.31 -6.09
C LEU A 100 24.48 7.79 -6.50
N ILE A 101 23.48 7.95 -5.62
CA ILE A 101 22.09 7.62 -5.90
C ILE A 101 21.24 8.89 -5.80
N THR A 102 20.64 9.28 -6.90
CA THR A 102 19.70 10.39 -6.92
C THR A 102 18.29 9.92 -7.22
N GLY A 103 17.27 10.56 -6.65
CA GLY A 103 15.87 10.22 -6.90
C GLY A 103 14.93 11.41 -6.78
N VAL A 104 13.70 11.26 -7.27
CA VAL A 104 12.68 12.33 -7.19
C VAL A 104 12.12 12.50 -5.77
N THR A 105 12.15 11.45 -4.95
CA THR A 105 11.86 11.49 -3.50
C THR A 105 12.81 10.61 -2.72
N GLY A 106 12.74 10.69 -1.39
CA GLY A 106 13.41 9.75 -0.49
C GLY A 106 13.06 8.28 -0.77
N VAL A 107 11.82 7.98 -1.13
CA VAL A 107 11.40 6.63 -1.56
C VAL A 107 12.13 6.19 -2.82
N GLU A 108 12.28 7.07 -3.82
CA GLU A 108 13.05 6.72 -5.03
C GLU A 108 14.53 6.52 -4.73
N ILE A 109 15.13 7.33 -3.85
CA ILE A 109 16.52 7.12 -3.39
C ILE A 109 16.65 5.74 -2.73
N MET A 110 15.72 5.37 -1.84
CA MET A 110 15.76 4.07 -1.15
C MET A 110 15.48 2.89 -2.08
N ALA A 111 14.57 3.04 -3.05
CA ALA A 111 14.38 2.04 -4.10
C ALA A 111 15.66 1.88 -4.94
N GLY A 112 16.35 2.96 -5.27
CA GLY A 112 17.64 2.93 -5.96
C GLY A 112 18.74 2.24 -5.16
N LEU A 113 18.81 2.50 -3.84
CA LEU A 113 19.72 1.79 -2.95
C LEU A 113 19.41 0.28 -2.96
N HIS A 114 18.14 -0.09 -2.77
CA HIS A 114 17.73 -1.50 -2.78
C HIS A 114 18.02 -2.17 -4.13
N TRP A 115 17.76 -1.48 -5.25
CA TRP A 115 18.07 -1.96 -6.60
C TRP A 115 19.56 -2.23 -6.78
N TYR A 116 20.41 -1.31 -6.34
CA TYR A 116 21.86 -1.48 -6.39
C TYR A 116 22.33 -2.64 -5.52
N LEU A 117 21.84 -2.74 -4.27
CA LEU A 117 22.18 -3.86 -3.38
C LEU A 117 21.73 -5.21 -3.97
N LYS A 118 20.55 -5.25 -4.59
CA LYS A 118 19.97 -6.45 -5.21
C LYS A 118 20.75 -6.91 -6.44
N TYR A 119 21.06 -6.00 -7.35
CA TYR A 119 21.59 -6.34 -8.68
C TYR A 119 23.11 -6.22 -8.82
N TRP A 120 23.77 -5.38 -8.03
CA TRP A 120 25.23 -5.23 -8.04
C TRP A 120 25.91 -5.91 -6.86
N CYS A 121 25.31 -5.84 -5.66
CA CYS A 121 25.90 -6.49 -4.48
C CYS A 121 25.39 -7.91 -4.26
N GLY A 122 24.31 -8.33 -4.91
CA GLY A 122 23.73 -9.67 -4.72
C GLY A 122 23.16 -9.88 -3.32
N SER A 123 22.62 -8.82 -2.71
CA SER A 123 22.00 -8.85 -1.37
C SER A 123 20.49 -9.05 -1.44
N HIS A 124 19.90 -9.45 -0.33
CA HIS A 124 18.46 -9.65 -0.21
C HIS A 124 17.93 -9.03 1.08
N ILE A 125 16.76 -8.39 1.02
CA ILE A 125 16.13 -7.73 2.17
C ILE A 125 14.70 -8.25 2.28
N SER A 126 14.36 -8.79 3.45
CA SER A 126 13.04 -9.36 3.75
C SER A 126 12.70 -9.17 5.23
N TRP A 127 11.47 -9.50 5.62
CA TRP A 127 11.06 -9.47 7.02
C TRP A 127 11.86 -10.48 7.86
N ASP A 128 12.09 -10.15 9.14
CA ASP A 128 12.84 -11.00 10.06
C ASP A 128 12.24 -12.42 10.16
N LYS A 129 10.89 -12.52 10.18
CA LYS A 129 10.18 -13.81 10.24
C LYS A 129 10.37 -14.68 8.99
N THR A 130 10.73 -14.08 7.86
CA THR A 130 10.96 -14.79 6.59
C THR A 130 12.45 -14.97 6.29
N GLY A 131 13.31 -14.93 7.33
CA GLY A 131 14.75 -15.12 7.23
C GLY A 131 15.57 -13.83 7.18
N GLY A 132 14.92 -12.66 7.26
CA GLY A 132 15.58 -11.36 7.35
C GLY A 132 16.37 -10.97 6.10
N ALA A 133 17.39 -10.14 6.32
CA ALA A 133 18.27 -9.66 5.25
C ALA A 133 19.54 -10.51 5.13
N GLN A 134 19.91 -10.85 3.90
CA GLN A 134 21.23 -11.35 3.53
C GLN A 134 22.04 -10.14 3.06
N LEU A 135 22.98 -9.68 3.90
CA LEU A 135 23.83 -8.52 3.63
C LEU A 135 25.32 -8.87 3.57
N LEU A 136 25.68 -10.15 3.74
CA LEU A 136 27.07 -10.62 3.71
C LEU A 136 27.72 -10.47 2.33
N SER A 137 26.91 -10.29 1.28
CA SER A 137 27.37 -10.04 -0.07
C SER A 137 27.66 -8.56 -0.35
N VAL A 138 27.26 -7.65 0.55
CA VAL A 138 27.63 -6.22 0.47
C VAL A 138 29.13 -6.08 0.70
N PRO A 139 29.90 -5.53 -0.26
CA PRO A 139 31.35 -5.37 -0.09
C PRO A 139 31.70 -4.33 0.96
N ASP A 140 32.88 -4.46 1.55
CA ASP A 140 33.46 -3.44 2.41
C ASP A 140 33.61 -2.11 1.65
N SER A 141 33.52 -1.00 2.38
CA SER A 141 33.80 0.34 1.84
C SER A 141 35.14 0.39 1.11
N GLY A 142 35.12 0.95 -0.10
CA GLY A 142 36.23 0.99 -1.05
C GLY A 142 36.21 -0.13 -2.09
N SER A 143 35.28 -1.09 -1.99
CA SER A 143 35.18 -2.24 -2.88
C SER A 143 33.81 -2.40 -3.56
N PHE A 144 32.98 -1.34 -3.58
CA PHE A 144 31.65 -1.44 -4.17
C PHE A 144 31.71 -1.65 -5.70
N PRO A 145 30.86 -2.53 -6.28
CA PRO A 145 30.90 -2.81 -7.71
C PRO A 145 30.49 -1.58 -8.52
N ARG A 146 31.33 -1.19 -9.48
CA ARG A 146 31.05 -0.05 -10.34
C ARG A 146 29.88 -0.34 -11.28
N VAL A 147 29.07 0.69 -11.51
CA VAL A 147 28.03 0.68 -12.56
C VAL A 147 28.63 1.18 -13.87
N GLN A 148 27.88 1.06 -14.97
CA GLN A 148 28.28 1.61 -16.27
C GLN A 148 28.48 3.14 -16.22
N GLU A 149 29.36 3.70 -17.07
CA GLU A 149 29.72 5.13 -17.02
C GLU A 149 28.52 6.07 -17.20
N ALA A 150 27.55 5.70 -18.04
CA ALA A 150 26.34 6.47 -18.26
C ALA A 150 25.38 6.48 -17.05
N GLY A 151 25.66 5.69 -16.02
CA GLY A 151 24.73 5.42 -14.92
C GLY A 151 23.54 4.55 -15.34
N ILE A 152 22.66 4.30 -14.40
CA ILE A 152 21.44 3.50 -14.57
C ILE A 152 20.27 4.38 -14.18
N LEU A 153 19.39 4.67 -15.14
CA LEU A 153 18.14 5.40 -14.93
C LEU A 153 16.99 4.39 -14.90
N ILE A 154 16.23 4.37 -13.80
CA ILE A 154 15.01 3.56 -13.68
C ILE A 154 13.83 4.49 -13.39
N GLN A 155 12.93 4.61 -14.36
CA GLN A 155 11.69 5.37 -14.23
C GLN A 155 10.57 4.48 -13.66
N ARG A 156 9.61 5.10 -12.98
CA ARG A 156 8.32 4.46 -12.72
C ARG A 156 7.42 4.63 -13.94
N PRO A 157 6.83 3.56 -14.48
CA PRO A 157 5.83 3.68 -15.54
C PRO A 157 4.47 4.17 -15.00
N ILE A 158 4.29 4.24 -13.67
CA ILE A 158 3.04 4.59 -13.02
C ILE A 158 3.30 5.28 -11.66
N PRO A 159 2.52 6.32 -11.26
CA PRO A 159 2.93 7.16 -10.14
C PRO A 159 2.79 6.52 -8.75
N TRP A 160 1.83 5.62 -8.54
CA TRP A 160 1.55 5.07 -7.21
C TRP A 160 1.99 3.62 -7.04
N ASN A 161 2.58 3.35 -5.87
CA ASN A 161 2.88 2.02 -5.37
C ASN A 161 2.28 1.89 -3.97
N TYR A 162 1.16 1.18 -3.90
CA TYR A 162 0.28 1.08 -2.74
C TYR A 162 0.66 -0.09 -1.82
N TYR A 163 0.42 0.06 -0.51
CA TYR A 163 0.68 -1.00 0.46
C TYR A 163 -0.32 -1.05 1.62
N GLN A 164 -0.67 -2.30 1.96
CA GLN A 164 -1.52 -2.81 3.04
C GLN A 164 -3.01 -2.96 2.68
N ASN A 165 -3.68 -3.82 3.44
CA ASN A 165 -5.13 -3.94 3.49
C ASN A 165 -5.64 -3.30 4.80
N ALA A 166 -6.91 -2.91 4.85
CA ALA A 166 -7.55 -2.50 6.10
C ALA A 166 -7.39 -3.58 7.19
N VAL A 167 -7.49 -4.87 6.82
CA VAL A 167 -7.37 -5.99 7.77
C VAL A 167 -5.94 -6.34 8.19
N THR A 168 -4.91 -5.87 7.48
CA THR A 168 -3.51 -6.05 7.91
C THR A 168 -3.25 -5.46 9.29
N SER A 169 -4.00 -4.41 9.64
CA SER A 169 -3.93 -3.76 10.95
C SER A 169 -4.32 -4.68 12.12
N SER A 170 -5.19 -5.66 11.89
CA SER A 170 -5.60 -6.65 12.89
C SER A 170 -4.71 -7.89 12.86
N TYR A 171 -4.48 -8.47 11.67
CA TYR A 171 -3.77 -9.74 11.54
C TYR A 171 -2.27 -9.64 11.78
N THR A 172 -1.67 -8.50 11.48
CA THR A 172 -0.21 -8.33 11.59
C THR A 172 0.18 -7.26 12.60
N SER A 173 -0.29 -6.02 12.43
CA SER A 173 0.30 -4.87 13.13
C SER A 173 -0.39 -4.46 14.41
N ALA A 174 -1.40 -5.23 14.87
CA ALA A 174 -2.17 -4.93 16.08
C ALA A 174 -1.28 -4.71 17.31
N TRP A 175 -0.16 -5.42 17.42
CA TRP A 175 0.73 -5.39 18.58
C TRP A 175 2.07 -4.70 18.32
N TRP A 176 2.21 -4.00 17.20
CA TRP A 176 3.48 -3.37 16.85
C TRP A 176 3.74 -2.11 17.67
N ASP A 177 4.98 -2.02 18.16
CA ASP A 177 5.52 -0.79 18.72
C ASP A 177 6.16 0.09 17.64
N TRP A 178 6.73 1.22 18.05
CA TRP A 178 7.45 2.10 17.13
C TRP A 178 8.64 1.40 16.46
N LYS A 179 9.38 0.55 17.18
CA LYS A 179 10.58 -0.10 16.64
C LYS A 179 10.22 -1.03 15.49
N ARG A 180 9.11 -1.76 15.58
CA ARG A 180 8.63 -2.62 14.48
C ARG A 180 8.06 -1.80 13.33
N TRP A 181 7.34 -0.72 13.61
CA TRP A 181 6.85 0.20 12.57
C TRP A 181 7.98 0.91 11.82
N GLU A 182 9.03 1.35 12.51
CA GLU A 182 10.20 1.96 11.88
C GLU A 182 10.87 1.01 10.87
N LYS A 183 11.05 -0.27 11.26
CA LYS A 183 11.54 -1.30 10.33
C LYS A 183 10.62 -1.49 9.13
N GLU A 184 9.30 -1.47 9.31
CA GLU A 184 8.37 -1.64 8.19
C GLU A 184 8.43 -0.45 7.24
N ILE A 185 8.50 0.78 7.75
CA ILE A 185 8.57 1.98 6.91
C ILE A 185 9.91 2.04 6.15
N ASP A 186 11.00 1.59 6.77
CA ASP A 186 12.28 1.42 6.08
C ASP A 186 12.16 0.39 4.94
N TRP A 187 11.53 -0.76 5.20
CA TRP A 187 11.25 -1.77 4.18
C TRP A 187 10.36 -1.23 3.06
N MET A 188 9.27 -0.53 3.39
CA MET A 188 8.40 0.15 2.43
C MET A 188 9.21 1.07 1.49
N ALA A 189 10.11 1.89 2.04
CA ALA A 189 10.92 2.80 1.24
C ALA A 189 11.87 2.04 0.30
N LEU A 190 12.53 0.98 0.78
CA LEU A 190 13.39 0.10 -0.03
C LEU A 190 12.61 -0.63 -1.14
N GLN A 191 11.35 -0.99 -0.88
CA GLN A 191 10.45 -1.57 -1.88
C GLN A 191 9.82 -0.52 -2.82
N GLY A 192 10.14 0.76 -2.65
CA GLY A 192 9.58 1.82 -3.47
C GLY A 192 8.09 2.08 -3.23
N ILE A 193 7.55 1.76 -2.05
CA ILE A 193 6.17 2.10 -1.66
C ILE A 193 6.07 3.60 -1.40
N ASN A 194 5.08 4.25 -2.02
CA ASN A 194 4.84 5.68 -1.82
C ASN A 194 3.39 6.01 -1.43
N LEU A 195 2.49 5.02 -1.37
CA LEU A 195 1.09 5.19 -0.98
C LEU A 195 0.66 4.15 0.09
N PRO A 196 1.21 4.17 1.32
CA PRO A 196 0.83 3.23 2.37
C PRO A 196 -0.46 3.63 3.11
N LEU A 197 -1.26 2.66 3.58
CA LEU A 197 -2.31 2.91 4.57
C LEU A 197 -1.72 3.30 5.93
N ALA A 198 -2.41 4.20 6.66
CA ALA A 198 -2.00 4.62 7.99
C ALA A 198 -3.22 4.76 8.93
N PHE A 199 -3.69 3.63 9.46
CA PHE A 199 -4.93 3.53 10.26
C PHE A 199 -4.72 3.50 11.78
N THR A 200 -3.47 3.46 12.23
CA THR A 200 -3.12 3.37 13.66
C THR A 200 -3.76 4.51 14.45
N GLY A 201 -4.36 4.19 15.61
CA GLY A 201 -4.91 5.18 16.52
C GLY A 201 -6.18 5.92 16.08
N GLN A 202 -6.85 5.51 15.00
CA GLN A 202 -8.07 6.19 14.53
C GLN A 202 -9.21 6.20 15.57
N GLU A 203 -9.25 5.23 16.49
CA GLU A 203 -10.22 5.20 17.60
C GLU A 203 -10.08 6.41 18.53
N ALA A 204 -8.86 6.95 18.70
CA ALA A 204 -8.62 8.17 19.47
C ALA A 204 -9.17 9.41 18.77
N ILE A 205 -9.19 9.41 17.42
CA ILE A 205 -9.85 10.45 16.63
C ILE A 205 -11.36 10.32 16.80
N TRP A 206 -11.92 9.12 16.68
CA TRP A 206 -13.35 8.87 16.89
C TRP A 206 -13.82 9.28 18.28
N GLN A 207 -13.07 8.97 19.32
CA GLN A 207 -13.38 9.40 20.69
C GLN A 207 -13.51 10.94 20.78
N LYS A 208 -12.62 11.68 20.13
CA LYS A 208 -12.64 13.16 20.12
C LYS A 208 -13.79 13.71 19.29
N VAL A 209 -14.09 13.09 18.15
CA VAL A 209 -15.21 13.47 17.28
C VAL A 209 -16.52 13.26 18.00
N PHE A 210 -16.78 12.05 18.49
CA PHE A 210 -18.06 11.70 19.12
C PHE A 210 -18.33 12.47 20.41
N ARG A 211 -17.30 12.91 21.14
CA ARG A 211 -17.48 13.86 22.25
C ARG A 211 -18.15 15.17 21.80
N ASN A 212 -17.88 15.66 20.59
CA ASN A 212 -18.55 16.85 20.04
C ASN A 212 -20.03 16.61 19.67
N PHE A 213 -20.45 15.34 19.60
CA PHE A 213 -21.83 14.91 19.35
C PHE A 213 -22.51 14.39 20.63
N ASN A 214 -22.05 14.84 21.81
CA ASN A 214 -22.58 14.47 23.12
C ASN A 214 -22.54 12.96 23.46
N ILE A 215 -21.69 12.18 22.79
CA ILE A 215 -21.46 10.78 23.13
C ILE A 215 -20.39 10.72 24.23
N SER A 216 -20.73 10.09 25.36
CA SER A 216 -19.82 9.93 26.48
C SER A 216 -18.81 8.79 26.25
N HIS A 217 -17.79 8.71 27.10
CA HIS A 217 -16.88 7.55 27.09
C HIS A 217 -17.62 6.22 27.37
N VAL A 218 -18.67 6.26 28.21
CA VAL A 218 -19.45 5.06 28.55
C VAL A 218 -20.22 4.57 27.32
N ASP A 219 -20.76 5.50 26.53
CA ASP A 219 -21.50 5.20 25.30
C ASP A 219 -20.63 4.55 24.21
N LEU A 220 -19.31 4.77 24.24
CA LEU A 220 -18.34 4.19 23.29
C LEU A 220 -17.79 2.83 23.73
N LYS A 221 -18.07 2.38 24.97
CA LYS A 221 -17.46 1.18 25.55
C LYS A 221 -17.70 -0.08 24.70
N ASP A 222 -18.91 -0.19 24.15
CA ASP A 222 -19.33 -1.33 23.32
C ASP A 222 -19.21 -1.02 21.81
N PHE A 223 -18.73 0.16 21.42
CA PHE A 223 -18.61 0.55 20.01
C PHE A 223 -17.31 0.02 19.38
N PHE A 224 -16.16 0.23 20.02
CA PHE A 224 -14.88 -0.26 19.50
C PHE A 224 -14.69 -1.75 19.76
N GLY A 225 -14.10 -2.47 18.81
CA GLY A 225 -13.55 -3.80 19.05
C GLY A 225 -12.27 -3.75 19.90
N GLY A 226 -11.80 -4.91 20.35
CA GLY A 226 -10.47 -5.08 20.93
C GLY A 226 -9.36 -4.92 19.88
N PRO A 227 -8.09 -4.74 20.29
CA PRO A 227 -6.99 -4.41 19.37
C PRO A 227 -6.85 -5.31 18.15
N ALA A 228 -6.95 -6.64 18.34
CA ALA A 228 -6.83 -7.63 17.26
C ALA A 228 -8.08 -7.74 16.36
N PHE A 229 -9.16 -7.02 16.68
CA PHE A 229 -10.43 -7.06 15.95
C PHE A 229 -10.82 -5.69 15.37
N LEU A 230 -9.90 -4.72 15.43
CA LEU A 230 -10.19 -3.35 15.05
C LEU A 230 -10.55 -3.19 13.59
N ALA A 231 -9.90 -3.91 12.67
CA ALA A 231 -10.22 -3.85 11.24
C ALA A 231 -11.72 -4.09 10.95
N TRP A 232 -12.28 -5.21 11.42
CA TRP A 232 -13.70 -5.51 11.24
C TRP A 232 -14.62 -4.57 12.01
N SER A 233 -14.17 -4.00 13.13
CA SER A 233 -14.96 -2.98 13.81
C SER A 233 -15.03 -1.65 13.05
N ARG A 234 -13.94 -1.28 12.35
CA ARG A 234 -13.86 -0.06 11.52
C ARG A 234 -14.72 -0.19 10.27
N MET A 235 -14.75 -1.38 9.68
CA MET A 235 -15.59 -1.72 8.52
C MET A 235 -17.07 -1.98 8.91
N GLY A 236 -17.42 -1.89 10.19
CA GLY A 236 -18.80 -1.98 10.66
C GLY A 236 -19.34 -3.42 10.74
N ASN A 237 -18.49 -4.43 10.64
CA ASN A 237 -18.91 -5.83 10.71
C ASN A 237 -19.21 -6.28 12.14
N LEU A 238 -18.39 -5.84 13.10
CA LEU A 238 -18.51 -6.19 14.52
C LEU A 238 -18.35 -4.98 15.44
N HIS A 239 -18.76 -5.11 16.70
CA HIS A 239 -18.49 -4.12 17.74
C HIS A 239 -18.27 -4.80 19.10
N GLY A 240 -17.50 -4.15 19.99
CA GLY A 240 -17.30 -4.57 21.38
C GLY A 240 -16.47 -5.84 21.64
N TRP A 241 -16.38 -6.78 20.70
CA TRP A 241 -15.65 -8.04 20.89
C TRP A 241 -14.16 -7.82 21.14
N GLY A 242 -13.63 -8.44 22.21
CA GLY A 242 -12.24 -8.26 22.66
C GLY A 242 -11.95 -6.91 23.35
N GLY A 243 -12.95 -6.03 23.46
CA GLY A 243 -12.85 -4.75 24.15
C GLY A 243 -13.23 -4.83 25.64
N PRO A 244 -13.37 -3.67 26.31
CA PRO A 244 -13.18 -2.31 25.78
C PRO A 244 -11.69 -1.93 25.66
N LEU A 245 -11.40 -0.97 24.79
CA LEU A 245 -10.06 -0.36 24.72
C LEU A 245 -9.81 0.53 25.95
N PRO A 246 -8.70 0.37 26.69
CA PRO A 246 -8.35 1.28 27.77
C PRO A 246 -7.90 2.64 27.21
N GLN A 247 -8.07 3.73 27.96
CA GLN A 247 -7.62 5.06 27.51
C GLN A 247 -6.12 5.09 27.19
N SER A 248 -5.31 4.35 27.94
CA SER A 248 -3.87 4.21 27.66
C SER A 248 -3.57 3.67 26.26
N TRP A 249 -4.43 2.79 25.73
CA TRP A 249 -4.32 2.30 24.36
C TRP A 249 -4.55 3.44 23.37
N LEU A 250 -5.65 4.17 23.52
CA LEU A 250 -5.99 5.29 22.63
C LEU A 250 -4.89 6.35 22.59
N ASP A 251 -4.37 6.72 23.76
CA ASP A 251 -3.31 7.73 23.88
C ASP A 251 -2.00 7.24 23.24
N GLN A 252 -1.60 5.99 23.49
CA GLN A 252 -0.38 5.41 22.93
C GLN A 252 -0.47 5.23 21.41
N GLN A 253 -1.60 4.75 20.90
CA GLN A 253 -1.81 4.55 19.47
C GLN A 253 -1.86 5.87 18.71
N LEU A 254 -2.43 6.93 19.30
CA LEU A 254 -2.38 8.27 18.73
C LEU A 254 -0.94 8.80 18.61
N LEU A 255 -0.12 8.61 19.66
CA LEU A 255 1.30 8.99 19.62
C LEU A 255 2.08 8.17 18.59
N LEU A 256 1.80 6.87 18.50
CA LEU A 256 2.42 5.97 17.53
C LEU A 256 2.10 6.41 16.10
N GLN A 257 0.83 6.71 15.81
CA GLN A 257 0.41 7.19 14.49
C GLN A 257 1.11 8.50 14.09
N LYS A 258 1.28 9.45 15.02
CA LYS A 258 2.02 10.68 14.73
C LYS A 258 3.48 10.41 14.34
N LYS A 259 4.13 9.41 14.95
CA LYS A 259 5.49 8.97 14.55
C LYS A 259 5.49 8.28 13.18
N ILE A 260 4.52 7.41 12.91
CA ILE A 260 4.36 6.72 11.62
C ILE A 260 4.22 7.74 10.50
N LEU A 261 3.27 8.68 10.63
CA LEU A 261 3.02 9.71 9.63
C LEU A 261 4.25 10.60 9.42
N ALA A 262 4.90 11.04 10.50
CA ALA A 262 6.12 11.84 10.40
C ALA A 262 7.20 11.14 9.55
N ARG A 263 7.50 9.86 9.83
CA ARG A 263 8.51 9.10 9.08
C ARG A 263 8.11 8.84 7.63
N MET A 264 6.83 8.55 7.38
CA MET A 264 6.32 8.40 6.01
C MET A 264 6.53 9.68 5.19
N TYR A 265 6.17 10.84 5.74
CA TYR A 265 6.35 12.14 5.07
C TYR A 265 7.83 12.53 4.92
N GLU A 266 8.66 12.24 5.93
CA GLU A 266 10.11 12.43 5.86
C GLU A 266 10.72 11.68 4.67
N LEU A 267 10.24 10.47 4.37
CA LEU A 267 10.72 9.67 3.24
C LEU A 267 10.05 10.04 1.91
N GLY A 268 9.05 10.93 1.90
CA GLY A 268 8.35 11.35 0.69
C GLY A 268 7.15 10.47 0.31
N MET A 269 6.67 9.63 1.22
CA MET A 269 5.42 8.87 1.05
C MET A 269 4.19 9.77 1.23
N THR A 270 3.05 9.33 0.67
CA THR A 270 1.74 9.90 0.89
C THR A 270 0.88 8.88 1.65
N PRO A 271 0.70 9.02 2.98
CA PRO A 271 -0.15 8.12 3.74
C PRO A 271 -1.62 8.28 3.37
N VAL A 272 -2.33 7.15 3.26
CA VAL A 272 -3.78 7.10 3.13
C VAL A 272 -4.40 7.04 4.52
N LEU A 273 -5.25 8.02 4.83
CA LEU A 273 -5.92 8.15 6.13
C LEU A 273 -7.34 7.55 6.08
N PRO A 274 -7.93 7.15 7.21
CA PRO A 274 -9.32 6.70 7.21
C PRO A 274 -10.30 7.85 6.95
N ALA A 275 -11.52 7.52 6.56
CA ALA A 275 -12.67 8.41 6.51
C ALA A 275 -13.93 7.74 7.09
N PHE A 276 -14.99 8.53 7.27
CA PHE A 276 -16.25 8.05 7.84
C PHE A 276 -17.06 7.26 6.82
N SER A 277 -17.40 6.01 7.18
CA SER A 277 -18.17 5.08 6.35
C SER A 277 -19.64 4.94 6.74
N GLY A 278 -20.12 5.67 7.75
CA GLY A 278 -21.49 5.60 8.24
C GLY A 278 -21.69 4.79 9.52
N ASN A 279 -20.73 3.95 9.92
CA ASN A 279 -20.85 3.17 11.16
C ASN A 279 -20.79 4.07 12.41
N VAL A 280 -21.80 3.99 13.27
CA VAL A 280 -21.97 4.87 14.44
C VAL A 280 -22.27 4.10 15.73
N PRO A 281 -21.97 4.66 16.91
CA PRO A 281 -22.37 4.06 18.18
C PRO A 281 -23.89 4.02 18.34
N ALA A 282 -24.40 2.97 18.99
CA ALA A 282 -25.83 2.83 19.28
C ALA A 282 -26.43 4.06 19.99
N ALA A 283 -25.63 4.70 20.86
CA ALA A 283 -26.00 5.91 21.59
C ALA A 283 -26.44 7.07 20.68
N LEU A 284 -25.89 7.15 19.46
CA LEU A 284 -26.23 8.23 18.52
C LEU A 284 -27.72 8.23 18.17
N LYS A 285 -28.37 7.05 18.12
CA LYS A 285 -29.82 6.91 17.88
C LYS A 285 -30.68 7.50 19.00
N TYR A 286 -30.19 7.52 20.23
CA TYR A 286 -30.91 8.10 21.36
C TYR A 286 -30.67 9.61 21.47
N ILE A 287 -29.47 10.07 21.13
CA ILE A 287 -29.11 11.49 21.15
C ILE A 287 -29.74 12.23 19.96
N PHE A 288 -29.78 11.59 18.79
CA PHE A 288 -30.39 12.11 17.57
C PHE A 288 -31.54 11.20 17.12
N PRO A 289 -32.71 11.25 17.79
CA PRO A 289 -33.83 10.34 17.51
C PRO A 289 -34.45 10.50 16.12
N SER A 290 -34.23 11.65 15.48
CA SER A 290 -34.66 11.91 14.10
C SER A 290 -33.67 11.44 13.04
N ALA A 291 -32.45 11.04 13.44
CA ALA A 291 -31.44 10.55 12.50
C ALA A 291 -31.83 9.19 11.92
N LYS A 292 -31.63 9.03 10.62
CA LYS A 292 -31.90 7.79 9.89
C LYS A 292 -30.84 6.73 10.19
N ILE A 293 -30.95 6.08 11.34
CA ILE A 293 -30.02 5.04 11.79
C ILE A 293 -30.68 3.67 11.74
N THR A 294 -30.16 2.82 10.85
CA THR A 294 -30.55 1.42 10.70
C THR A 294 -29.60 0.51 11.46
N ARG A 295 -30.10 -0.64 11.91
CA ARG A 295 -29.27 -1.69 12.48
C ARG A 295 -28.97 -2.70 11.39
N LEU A 296 -27.70 -2.96 11.13
CA LEU A 296 -27.26 -3.87 10.07
C LEU A 296 -27.55 -5.33 10.42
N GLY A 297 -27.45 -6.18 9.40
CA GLY A 297 -27.58 -7.63 9.52
C GLY A 297 -26.42 -8.27 10.28
N ASN A 298 -26.53 -9.57 10.50
CA ASN A 298 -25.48 -10.36 11.12
C ASN A 298 -24.36 -10.65 10.12
N TRP A 299 -23.18 -10.10 10.35
CA TRP A 299 -21.93 -10.51 9.70
C TRP A 299 -21.23 -11.52 10.60
N PHE A 300 -21.26 -12.81 10.23
CA PHE A 300 -20.52 -13.94 10.84
C PHE A 300 -20.12 -13.78 12.33
N THR A 301 -21.10 -13.44 13.19
CA THR A 301 -20.80 -13.03 14.55
C THR A 301 -20.13 -14.13 15.40
N VAL A 302 -19.34 -13.70 16.38
CA VAL A 302 -18.57 -14.57 17.27
C VAL A 302 -19.49 -15.56 18.00
N GLY A 303 -19.31 -16.85 17.68
CA GLY A 303 -20.10 -17.94 18.25
C GLY A 303 -21.60 -17.84 17.96
N GLY A 304 -22.01 -17.15 16.88
CA GLY A 304 -23.42 -16.93 16.54
C GLY A 304 -24.16 -15.98 17.50
N ASN A 305 -23.47 -15.29 18.40
CA ASN A 305 -24.05 -14.35 19.34
C ASN A 305 -24.27 -12.94 18.75
N PRO A 306 -25.51 -12.46 18.55
CA PRO A 306 -25.77 -11.15 17.94
C PRO A 306 -25.39 -9.93 18.80
N ARG A 307 -24.83 -10.16 20.00
CA ARG A 307 -24.27 -9.11 20.86
C ARG A 307 -23.10 -8.36 20.21
N TRP A 308 -22.35 -9.02 19.34
CA TRP A 308 -21.08 -8.52 18.81
C TRP A 308 -21.14 -8.07 17.35
N CYS A 309 -22.29 -8.15 16.69
CA CYS A 309 -22.51 -7.80 15.28
C CYS A 309 -23.52 -6.67 15.15
N CYS A 310 -24.01 -6.49 13.92
CA CYS A 310 -25.29 -5.86 13.71
C CYS A 310 -25.24 -4.41 14.19
N THR A 311 -24.19 -3.75 13.70
CA THR A 311 -23.79 -2.39 14.01
C THR A 311 -24.86 -1.41 13.53
N TYR A 312 -24.67 -0.13 13.86
CA TYR A 312 -25.62 0.91 13.50
C TYR A 312 -25.05 1.71 12.34
N LEU A 313 -25.77 1.74 11.23
CA LEU A 313 -25.41 2.51 10.04
C LEU A 313 -26.25 3.78 10.01
N LEU A 314 -25.58 4.93 10.01
CA LEU A 314 -26.18 6.21 9.67
C LEU A 314 -26.35 6.28 8.15
N ASP A 315 -27.58 6.45 7.70
CA ASP A 315 -27.89 6.60 6.28
C ASP A 315 -27.20 7.85 5.71
N ALA A 316 -26.55 7.73 4.55
CA ALA A 316 -25.79 8.84 4.00
C ALA A 316 -26.64 9.99 3.45
N THR A 317 -27.95 9.79 3.28
CA THR A 317 -28.89 10.88 2.97
C THR A 317 -29.24 11.73 4.20
N ASP A 318 -28.85 11.30 5.40
CA ASP A 318 -29.03 12.08 6.63
C ASP A 318 -27.99 13.23 6.69
N PRO A 319 -28.40 14.49 6.95
CA PRO A 319 -27.47 15.60 7.09
C PRO A 319 -26.36 15.36 8.12
N LEU A 320 -26.66 14.60 9.18
CA LEU A 320 -25.70 14.24 10.23
C LEU A 320 -24.51 13.45 9.68
N PHE A 321 -24.69 12.73 8.57
CA PHE A 321 -23.61 11.96 7.93
C PHE A 321 -22.48 12.90 7.47
N ILE A 322 -22.83 13.99 6.80
CA ILE A 322 -21.88 14.98 6.30
C ILE A 322 -21.22 15.70 7.48
N GLU A 323 -21.98 16.02 8.53
CA GLU A 323 -21.43 16.69 9.73
C GLU A 323 -20.40 15.83 10.46
N ILE A 324 -20.69 14.54 10.66
CA ILE A 324 -19.76 13.60 11.28
C ILE A 324 -18.53 13.37 10.39
N GLY A 325 -18.74 13.15 9.09
CA GLY A 325 -17.66 12.98 8.12
C GLY A 325 -16.71 14.18 8.10
N LYS A 326 -17.26 15.40 8.06
CA LYS A 326 -16.51 16.65 8.16
C LYS A 326 -15.68 16.72 9.44
N ALA A 327 -16.35 16.47 10.58
CA ALA A 327 -15.72 16.55 11.89
C ALA A 327 -14.56 15.56 12.01
N PHE A 328 -14.69 14.37 11.44
CA PHE A 328 -13.63 13.37 11.42
C PHE A 328 -12.40 13.82 10.64
N ILE A 329 -12.56 14.29 9.40
CA ILE A 329 -11.44 14.81 8.59
C ILE A 329 -10.76 16.02 9.28
N GLN A 330 -11.56 16.95 9.81
CA GLN A 330 -11.02 18.13 10.52
C GLN A 330 -10.28 17.75 11.80
N GLN A 331 -10.77 16.75 12.54
CA GLN A 331 -10.11 16.27 13.75
C GLN A 331 -8.81 15.54 13.43
N GLN A 332 -8.75 14.77 12.33
CA GLN A 332 -7.48 14.20 11.84
C GLN A 332 -6.48 15.29 11.49
N LEU A 333 -6.88 16.30 10.70
CA LEU A 333 -6.01 17.41 10.33
C LEU A 333 -5.50 18.18 11.57
N LYS A 334 -6.37 18.40 12.57
CA LYS A 334 -5.99 19.03 13.84
C LYS A 334 -4.94 18.22 14.61
N GLU A 335 -5.06 16.90 14.63
CA GLU A 335 -4.15 16.03 15.39
C GLU A 335 -2.82 15.78 14.68
N TYR A 336 -2.86 15.61 13.36
CA TYR A 336 -1.72 15.22 12.55
C TYR A 336 -1.02 16.41 11.87
N GLY A 337 -1.67 17.56 11.77
CA GLY A 337 -1.15 18.80 11.21
C GLY A 337 -1.09 18.85 9.68
N ARG A 338 -1.25 17.72 9.01
CA ARG A 338 -1.29 17.59 7.54
C ARG A 338 -2.04 16.31 7.13
N THR A 339 -2.32 16.19 5.84
CA THR A 339 -2.98 15.04 5.22
C THR A 339 -2.28 14.70 3.89
N GLY A 340 -2.48 13.48 3.39
CA GLY A 340 -2.12 13.10 2.01
C GLY A 340 -3.23 13.41 0.98
N HIS A 341 -4.36 13.95 1.44
CA HIS A 341 -5.60 14.17 0.70
C HIS A 341 -6.26 12.91 0.14
N ILE A 342 -5.77 11.72 0.50
CA ILE A 342 -6.33 10.45 0.09
C ILE A 342 -6.91 9.77 1.33
N TYR A 343 -8.19 9.43 1.25
CA TYR A 343 -8.93 8.83 2.34
C TYR A 343 -9.53 7.50 1.94
N ASN A 344 -9.30 6.45 2.73
CA ASN A 344 -9.94 5.16 2.54
C ASN A 344 -11.17 5.02 3.43
N CYS A 345 -12.22 4.46 2.84
CA CYS A 345 -13.53 4.28 3.46
C CYS A 345 -14.31 3.23 2.66
N ASP A 346 -14.80 2.22 3.36
CA ASP A 346 -15.53 1.10 2.77
C ASP A 346 -16.81 0.86 3.59
N THR A 347 -17.95 1.32 3.08
CA THR A 347 -19.26 1.24 3.78
C THR A 347 -19.89 -0.15 3.69
N PHE A 348 -19.61 -0.87 2.61
CA PHE A 348 -20.26 -2.13 2.27
C PHE A 348 -19.26 -3.25 2.02
N ASP A 349 -18.15 -3.22 2.74
CA ASP A 349 -17.22 -4.35 2.74
C ASP A 349 -17.92 -5.55 3.39
N GLU A 350 -18.18 -6.58 2.57
CA GLU A 350 -18.92 -7.79 2.91
C GLU A 350 -20.31 -7.55 3.54
N ASN A 351 -20.93 -6.41 3.23
CA ASN A 351 -22.28 -6.07 3.63
C ASN A 351 -23.08 -5.65 2.42
N THR A 352 -24.23 -6.28 2.17
CA THR A 352 -25.09 -5.94 1.03
C THR A 352 -25.84 -4.63 1.29
N PRO A 353 -25.86 -3.67 0.35
CA PRO A 353 -26.69 -2.48 0.46
C PRO A 353 -28.18 -2.85 0.62
N PRO A 354 -28.95 -2.06 1.39
CA PRO A 354 -30.35 -2.40 1.68
C PRO A 354 -31.29 -2.28 0.49
N VAL A 355 -30.89 -1.55 -0.56
CA VAL A 355 -31.70 -1.24 -1.75
C VAL A 355 -30.81 -1.35 -2.99
N ASP A 356 -31.30 -2.02 -4.04
CA ASP A 356 -30.55 -2.25 -5.29
C ASP A 356 -30.79 -1.19 -6.38
N ASP A 357 -31.52 -0.13 -6.05
CA ASP A 357 -31.79 1.01 -6.92
C ASP A 357 -30.50 1.83 -7.22
N PRO A 358 -30.09 1.95 -8.49
CA PRO A 358 -28.95 2.77 -8.89
C PRO A 358 -28.99 4.23 -8.39
N GLU A 359 -30.17 4.86 -8.30
CA GLU A 359 -30.26 6.24 -7.82
C GLU A 359 -29.91 6.35 -6.33
N TYR A 360 -30.38 5.39 -5.53
CA TYR A 360 -29.99 5.25 -4.13
C TYR A 360 -28.48 5.03 -3.97
N ILE A 361 -27.91 4.09 -4.72
CA ILE A 361 -26.46 3.78 -4.68
C ILE A 361 -25.62 5.00 -5.07
N SER A 362 -26.02 5.72 -6.11
CA SER A 362 -25.33 6.95 -6.53
C SER A 362 -25.41 8.05 -5.47
N SER A 363 -26.60 8.25 -4.88
CA SER A 363 -26.80 9.24 -3.81
C SER A 363 -25.96 8.93 -2.57
N LEU A 364 -25.86 7.65 -2.22
CA LEU A 364 -25.02 7.17 -1.13
C LEU A 364 -23.54 7.44 -1.38
N GLY A 365 -23.00 7.03 -2.54
CA GLY A 365 -21.60 7.27 -2.88
C GLY A 365 -21.25 8.77 -2.91
N ALA A 366 -22.15 9.59 -3.45
CA ALA A 366 -22.00 11.04 -3.47
C ALA A 366 -21.97 11.64 -2.06
N ALA A 367 -22.80 11.14 -1.13
CA ALA A 367 -22.83 11.60 0.25
C ALA A 367 -21.59 11.19 1.05
N ILE A 368 -21.10 9.96 0.87
CA ILE A 368 -19.83 9.49 1.46
C ILE A 368 -18.70 10.45 1.07
N PHE A 369 -18.56 10.69 -0.23
CA PHE A 369 -17.52 11.58 -0.74
C PHE A 369 -17.72 13.03 -0.27
N LYS A 370 -18.97 13.53 -0.24
CA LYS A 370 -19.27 14.87 0.27
C LYS A 370 -18.88 15.04 1.74
N GLY A 371 -19.04 14.00 2.56
CA GLY A 371 -18.52 13.97 3.93
C GLY A 371 -17.02 14.24 3.98
N MET A 372 -16.23 13.52 3.17
CA MET A 372 -14.78 13.74 3.07
C MET A 372 -14.44 15.15 2.55
N GLN A 373 -15.05 15.53 1.42
CA GLN A 373 -14.78 16.78 0.72
C GLN A 373 -15.08 18.01 1.60
N SER A 374 -16.08 17.90 2.47
CA SER A 374 -16.47 19.00 3.36
C SER A 374 -15.43 19.29 4.46
N GLY A 375 -14.56 18.33 4.77
CA GLY A 375 -13.41 18.52 5.66
C GLY A 375 -12.11 18.82 4.91
N ASP A 376 -11.99 18.37 3.66
CA ASP A 376 -10.83 18.58 2.79
C ASP A 376 -11.26 18.72 1.32
N SER A 377 -11.16 19.93 0.76
CA SER A 377 -11.58 20.21 -0.62
C SER A 377 -10.77 19.45 -1.69
N ASN A 378 -9.58 18.95 -1.34
CA ASN A 378 -8.72 18.18 -2.24
C ASN A 378 -8.87 16.66 -2.04
N ALA A 379 -9.80 16.22 -1.19
CA ALA A 379 -10.04 14.80 -0.92
C ALA A 379 -10.19 13.96 -2.20
N ILE A 380 -9.50 12.83 -2.20
CA ILE A 380 -9.74 11.68 -3.07
C ILE A 380 -10.18 10.52 -2.18
N TRP A 381 -11.23 9.84 -2.61
CA TRP A 381 -11.66 8.59 -2.01
C TRP A 381 -10.89 7.42 -2.64
N LEU A 382 -10.17 6.67 -1.82
CA LEU A 382 -9.60 5.37 -2.17
C LEU A 382 -10.49 4.26 -1.65
N MET A 383 -11.13 3.49 -2.53
CA MET A 383 -12.11 2.46 -2.15
C MET A 383 -11.59 1.06 -2.47
N GLN A 384 -11.86 0.08 -1.62
CA GLN A 384 -11.62 -1.33 -1.92
C GLN A 384 -12.63 -1.82 -2.97
N GLY A 385 -12.13 -2.45 -4.05
CA GLY A 385 -12.96 -3.07 -5.08
C GLY A 385 -13.48 -4.46 -4.70
N TRP A 386 -13.15 -4.98 -3.51
CA TRP A 386 -13.49 -6.34 -3.06
C TRP A 386 -14.98 -6.65 -3.18
N LEU A 387 -15.83 -5.70 -2.79
CA LEU A 387 -17.29 -5.79 -2.89
C LEU A 387 -17.78 -6.20 -4.29
N PHE A 388 -17.12 -5.74 -5.36
CA PHE A 388 -17.48 -6.09 -6.74
C PHE A 388 -17.14 -7.54 -7.12
N SER A 389 -16.20 -8.17 -6.42
CA SER A 389 -15.85 -9.58 -6.61
C SER A 389 -16.56 -10.51 -5.62
N TYR A 390 -16.94 -10.00 -4.44
CA TYR A 390 -17.49 -10.81 -3.36
C TYR A 390 -19.01 -10.96 -3.44
N ASP A 391 -19.74 -9.85 -3.63
CA ASP A 391 -21.20 -9.84 -3.53
C ASP A 391 -21.87 -9.77 -4.92
N PRO A 392 -22.69 -10.78 -5.31
CA PRO A 392 -23.40 -10.78 -6.60
C PRO A 392 -24.41 -9.63 -6.75
N PHE A 393 -24.71 -8.88 -5.69
CA PHE A 393 -25.45 -7.62 -5.73
C PHE A 393 -24.90 -6.64 -6.77
N TRP A 394 -23.57 -6.56 -6.90
CA TRP A 394 -22.89 -5.55 -7.70
C TRP A 394 -22.85 -5.86 -9.20
N ARG A 395 -24.03 -5.89 -9.80
CA ARG A 395 -24.20 -5.99 -11.26
C ARG A 395 -23.77 -4.68 -11.94
N PRO A 396 -23.57 -4.66 -13.28
CA PRO A 396 -23.09 -3.47 -13.99
C PRO A 396 -23.85 -2.16 -13.68
N PRO A 397 -25.19 -2.12 -13.55
CA PRO A 397 -25.90 -0.89 -13.20
C PRO A 397 -25.54 -0.35 -11.80
N GLN A 398 -25.48 -1.22 -10.79
CA GLN A 398 -25.16 -0.84 -9.40
C GLN A 398 -23.69 -0.42 -9.28
N MET A 399 -22.78 -1.15 -9.93
CA MET A 399 -21.35 -0.81 -9.97
C MET A 399 -21.13 0.56 -10.64
N LYS A 400 -21.74 0.82 -11.81
CA LYS A 400 -21.66 2.13 -12.47
C LYS A 400 -22.22 3.25 -11.60
N ALA A 401 -23.36 3.01 -10.94
CA ALA A 401 -23.97 3.99 -10.05
C ALA A 401 -23.03 4.42 -8.92
N LEU A 402 -22.34 3.48 -8.28
CA LEU A 402 -21.36 3.78 -7.24
C LEU A 402 -20.14 4.51 -7.81
N LEU A 403 -19.54 3.95 -8.87
CA LEU A 403 -18.30 4.47 -9.46
C LEU A 403 -18.46 5.88 -10.06
N HIS A 404 -19.63 6.20 -10.61
CA HIS A 404 -19.92 7.52 -11.19
C HIS A 404 -20.63 8.47 -10.23
N SER A 405 -20.80 8.09 -8.95
CA SER A 405 -21.36 8.96 -7.92
C SER A 405 -20.44 10.13 -7.54
N VAL A 406 -19.16 10.04 -7.92
CA VAL A 406 -18.09 10.96 -7.57
C VAL A 406 -17.46 11.50 -8.84
N PRO A 407 -17.04 12.79 -8.89
CA PRO A 407 -16.36 13.33 -10.07
C PRO A 407 -15.11 12.51 -10.46
N MET A 408 -14.87 12.37 -11.76
CA MET A 408 -13.68 11.70 -12.28
C MET A 408 -12.40 12.26 -11.65
N GLY A 409 -11.49 11.36 -11.26
CA GLY A 409 -10.25 11.73 -10.55
C GLY A 409 -10.42 12.06 -9.07
N ARG A 410 -11.62 11.91 -8.49
CA ARG A 410 -11.87 12.03 -7.04
C ARG A 410 -12.21 10.70 -6.36
N LEU A 411 -12.34 9.63 -7.14
CA LEU A 411 -12.43 8.25 -6.70
C LEU A 411 -11.32 7.43 -7.38
N VAL A 412 -10.65 6.59 -6.60
CA VAL A 412 -9.67 5.61 -7.06
C VAL A 412 -10.06 4.27 -6.46
N VAL A 413 -10.11 3.22 -7.27
CA VAL A 413 -10.46 1.86 -6.81
C VAL A 413 -9.19 1.04 -6.60
N LEU A 414 -9.11 0.30 -5.50
CA LEU A 414 -8.14 -0.78 -5.34
C LEU A 414 -8.74 -2.03 -5.99
N ASP A 415 -8.24 -2.45 -7.15
CA ASP A 415 -8.58 -3.76 -7.73
C ASP A 415 -7.89 -4.83 -6.88
N LEU A 416 -8.56 -5.21 -5.79
CA LEU A 416 -7.90 -5.68 -4.58
C LEU A 416 -7.21 -7.04 -4.75
N PHE A 417 -7.74 -7.88 -5.65
CA PHE A 417 -7.33 -9.27 -5.87
C PHE A 417 -7.04 -9.53 -7.35
N ALA A 418 -6.36 -8.57 -7.99
CA ALA A 418 -6.24 -8.51 -9.44
C ALA A 418 -5.30 -9.57 -10.03
N GLU A 419 -4.47 -10.22 -9.22
CA GLU A 419 -3.64 -11.35 -9.63
C GLU A 419 -4.46 -12.64 -9.86
N VAL A 420 -5.67 -12.72 -9.32
CA VAL A 420 -6.58 -13.87 -9.47
C VAL A 420 -7.89 -13.50 -10.14
N LYS A 421 -8.58 -12.47 -9.62
CA LYS A 421 -9.90 -12.02 -10.07
C LYS A 421 -9.85 -10.53 -10.48
N PRO A 422 -9.15 -10.19 -11.57
CA PRO A 422 -9.05 -8.80 -12.03
C PRO A 422 -10.41 -8.24 -12.46
N ILE A 423 -10.92 -7.29 -11.68
CA ILE A 423 -12.20 -6.61 -11.97
C ILE A 423 -12.03 -5.63 -13.13
N TRP A 424 -10.83 -5.06 -13.33
CA TRP A 424 -10.57 -4.13 -14.43
C TRP A 424 -10.91 -4.71 -15.81
N ILE A 425 -10.80 -6.03 -15.99
CA ILE A 425 -11.13 -6.70 -17.26
C ILE A 425 -12.65 -6.72 -17.48
N THR A 426 -13.40 -7.19 -16.49
CA THR A 426 -14.86 -7.39 -16.61
C THR A 426 -15.66 -6.09 -16.50
N SER A 427 -15.05 -5.05 -15.94
CA SER A 427 -15.64 -3.71 -15.80
C SER A 427 -15.17 -2.71 -16.86
N GLU A 428 -14.43 -3.16 -17.88
CA GLU A 428 -13.89 -2.28 -18.93
C GLU A 428 -13.12 -1.08 -18.33
N GLN A 429 -12.11 -1.36 -17.51
CA GLN A 429 -11.31 -0.36 -16.77
C GLN A 429 -12.14 0.43 -15.75
N PHE A 430 -12.95 -0.25 -14.93
CA PHE A 430 -13.83 0.36 -13.92
C PHE A 430 -14.72 1.47 -14.51
N TYR A 431 -15.20 1.27 -15.74
CA TYR A 431 -16.00 2.25 -16.48
C TYR A 431 -15.36 3.65 -16.51
N GLY A 432 -14.04 3.69 -16.67
CA GLY A 432 -13.22 4.91 -16.76
C GLY A 432 -12.68 5.44 -15.44
N VAL A 433 -13.10 4.90 -14.28
CA VAL A 433 -12.59 5.34 -12.97
C VAL A 433 -11.14 4.88 -12.79
N PRO A 434 -10.23 5.73 -12.27
CA PRO A 434 -8.87 5.32 -11.97
C PRO A 434 -8.81 4.16 -10.98
N TYR A 435 -7.86 3.24 -11.17
CA TYR A 435 -7.66 2.12 -10.24
C TYR A 435 -6.19 1.78 -10.02
N ILE A 436 -5.92 1.08 -8.93
CA ILE A 436 -4.62 0.50 -8.61
C ILE A 436 -4.75 -1.01 -8.72
N TRP A 437 -3.92 -1.62 -9.57
CA TRP A 437 -3.83 -3.09 -9.68
C TRP A 437 -3.17 -3.61 -8.42
N CYS A 438 -3.86 -4.40 -7.60
CA CYS A 438 -3.32 -4.89 -6.34
C CYS A 438 -3.19 -6.42 -6.34
N MET A 439 -2.11 -6.88 -5.72
CA MET A 439 -1.92 -8.28 -5.36
C MET A 439 -2.37 -8.50 -3.92
N LEU A 440 -3.44 -9.29 -3.72
CA LEU A 440 -3.94 -9.65 -2.38
C LEU A 440 -3.05 -10.73 -1.77
N HIS A 441 -2.87 -11.83 -2.49
CA HIS A 441 -2.04 -12.98 -2.18
C HIS A 441 -2.43 -13.76 -0.90
N ASN A 442 -2.43 -13.13 0.26
CA ASN A 442 -2.62 -13.80 1.55
C ASN A 442 -3.94 -13.42 2.22
N PHE A 443 -4.67 -14.43 2.67
CA PHE A 443 -5.87 -14.32 3.49
C PHE A 443 -5.54 -14.72 4.94
N ALA A 444 -6.09 -13.96 5.90
CA ALA A 444 -6.02 -14.18 7.35
C ALA A 444 -4.62 -14.31 8.00
N GLY A 445 -3.53 -14.02 7.27
CA GLY A 445 -2.18 -14.28 7.77
C GLY A 445 -1.82 -15.78 7.79
N ASN A 446 -2.53 -16.61 7.01
CA ASN A 446 -2.25 -18.04 6.93
C ASN A 446 -0.83 -18.31 6.44
N ILE A 447 -0.16 -19.31 7.03
CA ILE A 447 1.22 -19.68 6.69
C ILE A 447 1.18 -20.89 5.76
N GLU A 448 1.42 -20.63 4.49
CA GLU A 448 1.48 -21.63 3.42
C GLU A 448 2.53 -21.22 2.39
N MET A 449 3.00 -22.16 1.56
CA MET A 449 3.79 -21.83 0.37
C MET A 449 2.81 -21.71 -0.80
N TYR A 450 2.62 -20.50 -1.31
CA TYR A 450 1.60 -20.25 -2.32
C TYR A 450 1.93 -18.99 -3.13
N GLY A 451 1.47 -18.91 -4.38
CA GLY A 451 1.69 -17.77 -5.27
C GLY A 451 1.32 -18.06 -6.72
N ILE A 452 1.12 -17.00 -7.50
CA ILE A 452 0.98 -17.05 -8.97
C ILE A 452 1.96 -16.04 -9.59
N LEU A 453 3.25 -16.38 -9.56
CA LEU A 453 4.32 -15.45 -9.94
C LEU A 453 4.20 -14.99 -11.40
N ASP A 454 3.67 -15.82 -12.31
CA ASP A 454 3.47 -15.42 -13.71
C ASP A 454 2.44 -14.29 -13.82
N ALA A 455 1.31 -14.41 -13.10
CA ALA A 455 0.27 -13.37 -13.09
C ALA A 455 0.79 -12.07 -12.45
N VAL A 456 1.61 -12.16 -11.41
CA VAL A 456 2.26 -10.99 -10.78
C VAL A 456 3.26 -10.33 -11.74
N ALA A 457 4.06 -11.12 -12.46
CA ALA A 457 5.08 -10.64 -13.38
C ALA A 457 4.53 -10.02 -14.69
N SER A 458 3.29 -10.34 -15.07
CA SER A 458 2.67 -9.85 -16.29
C SER A 458 1.49 -8.89 -16.06
N GLY A 459 0.66 -9.14 -15.05
CA GLY A 459 -0.62 -8.49 -14.81
C GLY A 459 -0.55 -6.95 -14.76
N PRO A 460 0.32 -6.34 -13.94
CA PRO A 460 0.50 -4.88 -13.91
C PRO A 460 0.84 -4.25 -15.26
N VAL A 461 1.65 -4.93 -16.07
CA VAL A 461 2.08 -4.42 -17.39
C VAL A 461 0.94 -4.55 -18.39
N GLU A 462 0.22 -5.68 -18.38
CA GLU A 462 -0.97 -5.91 -19.21
C GLU A 462 -2.06 -4.89 -18.91
N ALA A 463 -2.40 -4.70 -17.63
CA ALA A 463 -3.41 -3.74 -17.19
C ALA A 463 -3.04 -2.29 -17.57
N ARG A 464 -1.77 -1.90 -17.48
CA ARG A 464 -1.31 -0.54 -17.82
C ARG A 464 -1.26 -0.28 -19.33
N THR A 465 -0.88 -1.29 -20.12
CA THR A 465 -0.71 -1.18 -21.57
C THR A 465 -1.97 -1.53 -22.36
N SER A 466 -3.03 -1.99 -21.70
CA SER A 466 -4.31 -2.26 -22.34
C SER A 466 -4.96 -0.98 -22.86
N GLU A 467 -5.79 -1.12 -23.88
CA GLU A 467 -6.56 -0.03 -24.46
C GLU A 467 -7.41 0.68 -23.38
N ASN A 468 -7.43 2.02 -23.43
CA ASN A 468 -8.17 2.88 -22.52
C ASN A 468 -7.84 2.67 -21.03
N SER A 469 -6.68 2.10 -20.69
CA SER A 469 -6.33 1.85 -19.28
C SER A 469 -6.40 3.11 -18.43
N THR A 470 -7.05 2.98 -17.28
CA THR A 470 -7.16 3.99 -16.23
C THR A 470 -6.33 3.63 -15.01
N MET A 471 -5.44 2.64 -15.13
CA MET A 471 -4.54 2.25 -14.07
C MET A 471 -3.65 3.43 -13.65
N VAL A 472 -3.56 3.68 -12.34
CA VAL A 472 -2.78 4.76 -11.72
C VAL A 472 -1.76 4.27 -10.70
N GLY A 473 -1.72 2.96 -10.44
CA GLY A 473 -0.70 2.39 -9.59
C GLY A 473 -0.68 0.87 -9.59
N VAL A 474 0.35 0.33 -8.98
CA VAL A 474 0.44 -1.07 -8.54
C VAL A 474 0.34 -1.13 -7.02
N GLY A 475 -0.05 -2.26 -6.45
CA GLY A 475 -0.27 -2.34 -5.01
C GLY A 475 -0.14 -3.73 -4.42
N MET A 476 0.09 -3.75 -3.11
CA MET A 476 0.10 -4.96 -2.30
C MET A 476 -0.96 -4.84 -1.20
N SER A 477 -1.97 -5.71 -1.22
CA SER A 477 -3.23 -5.61 -0.45
C SER A 477 -3.50 -6.86 0.40
N MET A 478 -2.45 -7.49 0.90
CA MET A 478 -2.53 -8.71 1.69
C MET A 478 -3.22 -8.54 3.04
N GLU A 479 -3.97 -9.55 3.48
CA GLU A 479 -4.55 -9.53 4.81
C GLU A 479 -3.49 -9.70 5.91
N GLY A 480 -2.48 -10.54 5.68
CA GLY A 480 -1.32 -10.69 6.56
C GLY A 480 0.00 -10.70 5.79
N ILE A 481 1.07 -10.22 6.44
CA ILE A 481 2.43 -10.21 5.88
C ILE A 481 3.33 -11.24 6.59
N GLU A 482 4.65 -11.17 6.39
CA GLU A 482 5.63 -12.04 7.05
C GLU A 482 5.55 -13.53 6.63
N GLN A 483 5.12 -13.77 5.39
CA GLN A 483 5.17 -15.05 4.69
C GLN A 483 5.55 -14.84 3.20
N ASN A 484 5.86 -15.91 2.45
CA ASN A 484 6.16 -15.92 1.01
C ASN A 484 6.94 -14.69 0.46
N PRO A 485 8.16 -14.41 0.97
CA PRO A 485 8.90 -13.20 0.62
C PRO A 485 9.24 -13.10 -0.88
N VAL A 486 9.27 -14.22 -1.60
CA VAL A 486 9.51 -14.26 -3.07
C VAL A 486 8.40 -13.53 -3.84
N VAL A 487 7.16 -13.62 -3.38
CA VAL A 487 6.01 -13.03 -4.04
C VAL A 487 6.02 -11.51 -3.86
N TYR A 488 6.32 -11.05 -2.63
CA TYR A 488 6.37 -9.62 -2.30
C TYR A 488 7.60 -8.91 -2.89
N ASP A 489 8.75 -9.58 -3.00
CA ASP A 489 9.95 -9.06 -3.69
C ASP A 489 9.72 -8.90 -5.20
N LEU A 490 8.95 -9.81 -5.83
CA LEU A 490 8.56 -9.64 -7.24
C LEU A 490 7.56 -8.49 -7.39
N MET A 491 6.50 -8.47 -6.58
CA MET A 491 5.42 -7.49 -6.71
C MET A 491 5.89 -6.04 -6.50
N SER A 492 6.77 -5.80 -5.52
CA SER A 492 7.31 -4.46 -5.29
C SER A 492 8.10 -3.93 -6.50
N GLU A 493 8.82 -4.82 -7.19
CA GLU A 493 9.62 -4.48 -8.35
C GLU A 493 8.76 -4.08 -9.56
N MET A 494 7.54 -4.61 -9.67
CA MET A 494 6.62 -4.28 -10.76
C MET A 494 6.25 -2.79 -10.84
N ALA A 495 6.47 -2.01 -9.76
CA ALA A 495 6.33 -0.56 -9.77
C ALA A 495 7.37 0.18 -10.63
N PHE A 496 8.39 -0.52 -11.11
CA PHE A 496 9.49 0.00 -11.94
C PHE A 496 9.62 -0.75 -13.28
N GLN A 497 8.86 -1.82 -13.48
CA GLN A 497 8.96 -2.68 -14.67
C GLN A 497 8.08 -2.15 -15.81
N HIS A 498 8.72 -1.84 -16.94
CA HIS A 498 8.03 -1.39 -18.16
C HIS A 498 7.51 -2.54 -19.01
N ASN A 499 8.14 -3.70 -18.91
CA ASN A 499 7.85 -4.92 -19.65
C ASN A 499 7.57 -6.07 -18.67
N LYS A 500 6.94 -7.13 -19.18
CA LYS A 500 6.72 -8.36 -18.41
C LYS A 500 8.06 -8.94 -17.94
N VAL A 501 8.11 -9.46 -16.72
CA VAL A 501 9.31 -10.08 -16.15
C VAL A 501 9.35 -11.56 -16.52
N ASP A 502 10.53 -12.05 -16.96
CA ASP A 502 10.77 -13.49 -17.08
C ASP A 502 10.98 -14.08 -15.69
N VAL A 503 9.94 -14.75 -15.17
CA VAL A 503 9.92 -15.30 -13.82
C VAL A 503 11.01 -16.35 -13.61
N LYS A 504 11.32 -17.17 -14.62
CA LYS A 504 12.34 -18.21 -14.50
C LYS A 504 13.72 -17.60 -14.29
N VAL A 505 14.06 -16.57 -15.08
CA VAL A 505 15.31 -15.82 -14.92
C VAL A 505 15.32 -15.09 -13.57
N TRP A 506 14.21 -14.45 -13.21
CA TRP A 506 14.11 -13.68 -11.98
C TRP A 506 14.28 -14.55 -10.73
N ILE A 507 13.70 -15.76 -10.70
CA ILE A 507 13.81 -16.72 -9.59
C ILE A 507 15.24 -17.27 -9.45
N ALA A 508 15.94 -17.52 -10.55
CA ALA A 508 17.34 -17.93 -10.50
C ALA A 508 18.21 -16.85 -9.84
N LEU A 509 17.96 -15.56 -10.14
CA LEU A 509 18.61 -14.44 -9.47
C LEU A 509 18.16 -14.31 -8.01
N TYR A 510 16.87 -14.53 -7.72
CA TYR A 510 16.30 -14.47 -6.37
C TYR A 510 16.95 -15.47 -5.43
N SER A 511 17.03 -16.73 -5.84
CA SER A 511 17.66 -17.78 -5.04
C SER A 511 19.13 -17.46 -4.73
N THR A 512 19.87 -16.97 -5.73
CA THR A 512 21.28 -16.61 -5.59
C THR A 512 21.49 -15.48 -4.58
N ARG A 513 20.77 -14.36 -4.71
CA ARG A 513 20.90 -13.22 -3.79
C ARG A 513 20.40 -13.54 -2.38
N ARG A 514 19.30 -14.30 -2.28
CA ARG A 514 18.71 -14.67 -0.99
C ARG A 514 19.65 -15.50 -0.13
N TYR A 515 20.48 -16.33 -0.75
CA TYR A 515 21.42 -17.20 -0.04
C TYR A 515 22.88 -16.74 -0.12
N GLY A 516 23.15 -15.61 -0.80
CA GLY A 516 24.48 -15.03 -0.94
C GLY A 516 25.45 -15.81 -1.82
N LYS A 517 24.99 -16.86 -2.50
CA LYS A 517 25.79 -17.69 -3.41
C LYS A 517 24.90 -18.48 -4.36
N SER A 518 25.44 -18.77 -5.54
CA SER A 518 24.79 -19.67 -6.52
C SER A 518 25.05 -21.12 -6.11
N VAL A 519 23.97 -21.90 -5.97
CA VAL A 519 24.01 -23.33 -5.66
C VAL A 519 23.05 -24.04 -6.61
N PRO A 520 23.54 -24.89 -7.55
CA PRO A 520 22.70 -25.52 -8.57
C PRO A 520 21.49 -26.26 -8.01
N GLU A 521 21.68 -27.06 -6.96
CA GLU A 521 20.60 -27.87 -6.35
C GLU A 521 19.50 -27.00 -5.74
N ILE A 522 19.86 -25.81 -5.26
CA ILE A 522 18.91 -24.83 -4.73
C ILE A 522 18.16 -24.14 -5.87
N GLN A 523 18.81 -23.86 -7.00
CA GLN A 523 18.15 -23.32 -8.18
C GLN A 523 17.14 -24.31 -8.76
N ASP A 524 17.51 -25.59 -8.82
CA ASP A 524 16.60 -26.67 -9.23
C ASP A 524 15.39 -26.76 -8.29
N ALA A 525 15.62 -26.70 -6.97
CA ALA A 525 14.55 -26.68 -5.98
C ALA A 525 13.60 -25.47 -6.16
N TRP A 526 14.15 -24.28 -6.40
CA TRP A 526 13.35 -23.09 -6.68
C TRP A 526 12.57 -23.19 -7.99
N ASN A 527 13.13 -23.84 -9.02
CA ASN A 527 12.41 -24.09 -10.25
C ASN A 527 11.24 -25.07 -10.04
N ILE A 528 11.41 -26.08 -9.16
CA ILE A 528 10.29 -26.96 -8.75
C ILE A 528 9.23 -26.16 -8.00
N LEU A 529 9.62 -25.33 -7.02
CA LEU A 529 8.68 -24.50 -6.25
C LEU A 529 7.92 -23.52 -7.15
N TYR A 530 8.62 -22.90 -8.11
CA TYR A 530 8.02 -22.06 -9.14
C TYR A 530 6.96 -22.80 -9.93
N GLN A 531 7.27 -23.99 -10.46
CA GLN A 531 6.36 -24.77 -11.29
C GLN A 531 5.22 -25.43 -10.51
N THR A 532 5.21 -25.33 -9.18
CA THR A 532 4.21 -25.95 -8.32
C THR A 532 3.51 -24.90 -7.46
N VAL A 533 4.03 -24.65 -6.25
CA VAL A 533 3.38 -23.81 -5.23
C VAL A 533 3.36 -22.32 -5.57
N TYR A 534 4.33 -21.84 -6.36
CA TYR A 534 4.44 -20.43 -6.74
C TYR A 534 3.94 -20.09 -8.15
N ASN A 535 3.35 -21.06 -8.85
CA ASN A 535 2.55 -20.84 -10.04
C ASN A 535 1.31 -21.73 -10.00
N CYS A 536 0.61 -21.69 -8.87
CA CYS A 536 -0.42 -22.66 -8.55
C CYS A 536 -1.66 -22.48 -9.43
N THR A 537 -2.19 -23.58 -9.95
CA THR A 537 -3.37 -23.63 -10.83
C THR A 537 -4.52 -24.44 -10.22
N ASP A 538 -4.50 -24.68 -8.92
CA ASP A 538 -5.43 -25.59 -8.23
C ASP A 538 -6.85 -25.05 -8.10
N GLY A 539 -7.08 -23.78 -8.47
CA GLY A 539 -8.37 -23.13 -8.39
C GLY A 539 -8.77 -22.72 -6.96
N SER A 540 -7.98 -23.06 -5.93
CA SER A 540 -8.26 -22.72 -4.53
C SER A 540 -8.28 -21.20 -4.31
N TYR A 541 -7.46 -20.45 -5.06
CA TYR A 541 -7.50 -18.99 -5.17
C TYR A 541 -8.87 -18.43 -5.61
N VAL A 542 -9.65 -19.19 -6.40
CA VAL A 542 -10.99 -18.76 -6.88
C VAL A 542 -12.06 -19.01 -5.81
N SER A 543 -11.83 -19.98 -4.92
CA SER A 543 -12.75 -20.44 -3.88
C SER A 543 -12.37 -19.95 -2.48
N ALA A 544 -11.71 -18.80 -2.35
CA ALA A 544 -11.33 -18.21 -1.06
C ALA A 544 -12.44 -18.44 -0.01
N PRO A 545 -12.10 -18.85 1.23
CA PRO A 545 -13.10 -19.24 2.20
C PRO A 545 -14.10 -18.09 2.39
N THR A 546 -15.37 -18.42 2.22
CA THR A 546 -16.51 -17.56 2.58
C THR A 546 -16.71 -17.57 4.08
#